data_AF-A0A1P8UA79-F1
#
_entry.id   AF-A0A1P8UA79-F1
#
_cell.length_a   1.000
_cell.length_b   1.000
_cell.length_c   1.000
_cell.angle_alpha   90.00
_cell.angle_beta   90.00
_cell.angle_gamma   90.00
#
_symmetry.space_group_name_H-M   'P 1'
#
loop_
_entity.id
_entity.type
_entity.pdbx_description
1 polymer ?
#
loop_
_entity_poly.entity_id
_entity_poly.type
_entity_poly.pdbx_seq_one_letter_code
_entity_poly.pdbx_strand_id
1 'polypeptide(L)'
;MSIAGRVTIPADADGAWLRGISVAASSASGASSGYAAVDPGSGAYIISGLSPDSYRLRFNVSPYWDGSASVSPNLVSEYYDNVTDYNLDRVTVG
;
A
#
# COMPACT_ATOMS: atom_id res chain seq x y z
N MET A 1 5.92 -10.22 -13.35
CA MET A 1 6.47 -10.15 -11.98
C MET A 1 5.42 -9.58 -11.03
N SER A 2 5.68 -9.63 -9.73
CA SER A 2 4.78 -9.06 -8.72
C SER A 2 5.57 -8.45 -7.56
N ILE A 3 5.01 -7.43 -6.93
CA ILE A 3 5.49 -6.86 -5.67
C ILE A 3 4.43 -7.18 -4.61
N ALA A 4 4.84 -7.81 -3.52
CA ALA A 4 3.96 -8.14 -2.41
C ALA A 4 4.54 -7.60 -1.10
N GLY A 5 3.68 -7.39 -0.12
CA GLY A 5 4.12 -6.94 1.20
C GLY A 5 2.96 -6.86 2.18
N ARG A 6 3.26 -6.28 3.34
CA ARG A 6 2.28 -6.06 4.41
C ARG A 6 2.36 -4.62 4.88
N VAL A 7 1.21 -3.95 4.87
CA VAL A 7 1.01 -2.65 5.50
C VAL A 7 0.74 -2.86 6.98
N THR A 8 1.42 -2.07 7.81
CA THR A 8 1.13 -1.96 9.24
C THR A 8 0.79 -0.52 9.57
N ILE A 9 -0.15 -0.33 10.48
CA ILE A 9 -0.57 0.97 11.01
C ILE A 9 -0.26 1.03 12.52
N PRO A 10 -0.26 2.23 13.14
CA PRO A 10 -0.02 2.36 14.57
C PRO A 10 -0.91 1.46 15.41
N ALA A 11 -0.40 0.94 16.52
CA ALA A 11 -1.12 -0.03 17.34
C ALA A 11 -2.38 0.54 18.00
N ASP A 12 -2.45 1.85 18.15
CA ASP A 12 -3.58 2.63 18.67
C ASP A 12 -4.55 3.10 17.57
N ALA A 13 -4.22 2.89 16.29
CA ALA A 13 -5.12 3.16 15.18
C ALA A 13 -6.18 2.06 15.02
N ASP A 14 -7.31 2.43 14.40
CA ASP A 14 -8.35 1.45 14.07
C ASP A 14 -7.86 0.55 12.92
N GLY A 15 -7.79 -0.76 13.16
CA GLY A 15 -7.41 -1.76 12.16
C GLY A 15 -8.26 -1.70 10.87
N ALA A 16 -9.51 -1.25 10.97
CA ALA A 16 -10.39 -1.07 9.82
C ALA A 16 -9.88 -0.01 8.83
N TRP A 17 -8.99 0.89 9.27
CA TRP A 17 -8.41 1.92 8.40
C TRP A 17 -7.56 1.36 7.26
N LEU A 18 -7.09 0.11 7.36
CA LEU A 18 -6.45 -0.60 6.25
C LEU A 18 -7.37 -0.67 5.01
N ARG A 19 -8.70 -0.63 5.17
CA ARG A 19 -9.67 -0.57 4.05
C ARG A 19 -9.51 0.70 3.20
N GLY A 20 -9.00 1.77 3.80
CA GLY A 20 -8.74 3.04 3.12
C GLY A 20 -7.36 3.10 2.46
N ILE A 21 -6.56 2.03 2.53
CA ILE A 21 -5.19 2.02 2.01
C ILE A 21 -5.11 1.26 0.68
N SER A 22 -4.46 1.87 -0.30
CA SER A 22 -4.05 1.23 -1.55
C SER A 22 -2.58 1.48 -1.83
N VAL A 23 -1.91 0.50 -2.43
CA VAL A 23 -0.50 0.57 -2.78
C VAL A 23 -0.38 0.74 -4.28
N ALA A 24 0.34 1.76 -4.72
CA ALA A 24 0.68 1.99 -6.12
C ALA A 24 2.18 1.76 -6.33
N ALA A 25 2.53 1.13 -7.45
CA ALA A 25 3.90 0.99 -7.91
C ALA A 25 4.08 1.74 -9.22
N SER A 26 5.16 2.51 -9.33
CA SER A 26 5.55 3.20 -10.57
C SER A 26 7.00 2.85 -10.89
N SER A 27 7.28 2.35 -12.09
CA SER A 27 8.64 1.98 -12.48
C SER A 27 9.50 3.24 -12.62
N ALA A 28 10.79 3.13 -12.30
CA ALA A 28 11.73 4.24 -12.39
C ALA A 28 11.88 4.77 -13.83
N SER A 29 11.71 3.89 -14.82
CA SER A 29 11.67 4.24 -16.25
C SER A 29 10.34 4.86 -16.70
N GLY A 30 9.28 4.74 -15.91
CA GLY A 30 7.91 5.10 -16.29
C GLY A 30 7.21 4.11 -17.22
N ALA A 31 7.86 3.01 -17.62
CA ALA A 31 7.33 2.03 -18.56
C ALA A 31 6.22 1.12 -17.96
N SER A 32 6.09 1.05 -16.64
CA SER A 32 5.14 0.15 -15.98
C SER A 32 4.60 0.76 -14.68
N SER A 33 3.33 0.48 -14.39
CA SER A 33 2.71 0.82 -13.13
C SER A 33 1.69 -0.25 -12.74
N GLY A 34 1.33 -0.28 -11.46
CA GLY A 34 0.31 -1.17 -10.94
C GLY A 34 -0.24 -0.67 -9.61
N TYR A 35 -1.37 -1.23 -9.19
CA TYR A 35 -1.97 -0.92 -7.91
C TYR A 35 -2.57 -2.17 -7.26
N ALA A 36 -2.68 -2.15 -5.93
CA ALA A 36 -3.36 -3.17 -5.14
C ALA A 36 -4.09 -2.53 -3.96
N ALA A 37 -5.28 -3.04 -3.64
CA ALA A 37 -5.90 -2.78 -2.35
C ALA A 37 -5.19 -3.58 -1.25
N VAL A 38 -5.20 -3.04 -0.04
CA VAL A 38 -4.71 -3.74 1.15
C VAL A 38 -5.83 -4.61 1.73
N ASP A 39 -5.52 -5.87 2.03
CA ASP A 39 -6.44 -6.73 2.77
C ASP A 39 -6.60 -6.19 4.20
N PRO A 40 -7.81 -5.85 4.65
CA PRO A 40 -7.99 -5.18 5.94
C PRO A 40 -7.86 -6.11 7.15
N GLY A 41 -7.94 -7.43 6.97
CA GLY A 41 -7.78 -8.38 8.07
C GLY A 41 -6.32 -8.72 8.35
N SER A 42 -5.49 -8.71 7.31
CA SER A 42 -4.09 -9.12 7.37
C SER A 42 -3.11 -7.98 7.11
N GLY A 43 -3.50 -6.92 6.42
CA GLY A 43 -2.61 -5.87 5.91
C GLY A 43 -1.86 -6.27 4.64
N ALA A 44 -2.11 -7.44 4.06
CA ALA A 44 -1.37 -7.93 2.90
C ALA A 44 -1.77 -7.20 1.60
N TYR A 45 -0.83 -7.03 0.67
CA TYR A 45 -1.10 -6.58 -0.69
C TYR A 45 -0.22 -7.31 -1.70
N ILE A 46 -0.70 -7.44 -2.94
CA ILE A 46 0.05 -8.01 -4.06
C ILE A 46 -0.26 -7.21 -5.33
N ILE A 47 0.73 -6.50 -5.86
CA ILE A 47 0.69 -5.86 -7.18
C ILE A 47 1.24 -6.86 -8.19
N SER A 48 0.39 -7.39 -9.07
CA SER A 48 0.77 -8.40 -10.07
C SER A 48 0.93 -7.81 -11.47
N GLY A 49 1.57 -8.56 -12.37
CA GLY A 49 1.66 -8.19 -13.79
C GLY A 49 2.72 -7.13 -14.12
N LEU A 50 3.66 -6.86 -13.21
CA LEU A 50 4.72 -5.89 -13.41
C LEU A 50 5.82 -6.43 -14.34
N SER A 51 6.38 -5.56 -15.17
CA SER A 51 7.59 -5.84 -15.94
C SER A 51 8.82 -5.86 -15.02
N PRO A 52 9.93 -6.51 -15.40
CA PRO A 52 11.18 -6.38 -14.66
C PRO A 52 11.71 -4.94 -14.74
N ASP A 53 11.74 -4.23 -13.61
CA ASP A 53 12.30 -2.89 -13.45
C ASP A 53 12.47 -2.58 -11.95
N SER A 54 13.07 -1.44 -11.63
CA SER A 54 13.02 -0.84 -10.28
C SER A 54 11.73 -0.03 -10.13
N TYR A 55 11.10 -0.10 -8.96
CA TYR A 55 9.82 0.55 -8.70
C TYR A 55 9.87 1.46 -7.47
N ARG A 56 9.10 2.55 -7.51
CA ARG A 56 8.74 3.37 -6.36
C ARG A 56 7.35 2.98 -5.87
N LEU A 57 7.19 2.83 -4.56
CA LEU A 57 5.90 2.51 -3.96
C LEU A 57 5.30 3.74 -3.28
N ARG A 58 3.99 3.90 -3.45
CA ARG A 58 3.18 4.92 -2.79
C ARG A 58 2.00 4.27 -2.08
N PHE A 59 1.85 4.57 -0.81
CA PHE A 59 0.71 4.14 0.01
C PHE A 59 -0.28 5.28 0.08
N ASN A 60 -1.41 5.12 -0.60
CA ASN A 60 -2.46 6.13 -0.66
C ASN A 60 -3.49 5.84 0.42
N VAL A 61 -3.74 6.84 1.26
CA VAL A 61 -4.83 6.84 2.24
C VAL A 61 -6.00 7.62 1.67
N SER A 62 -7.17 7.00 1.63
CA SER A 62 -8.40 7.57 1.09
C SER A 62 -9.58 7.27 2.03
N PRO A 63 -10.61 8.13 2.06
CA PRO A 63 -11.86 7.79 2.72
C PRO A 63 -12.48 6.54 2.09
N TYR A 64 -13.13 5.71 2.91
CA TYR A 64 -13.84 4.51 2.46
C TYR A 64 -15.24 4.44 3.07
N TRP A 65 -16.14 3.72 2.41
CA TRP A 65 -17.47 3.42 2.95
C TRP A 65 -17.40 2.18 3.82
N ASP A 66 -17.76 2.28 5.09
CA ASP A 66 -17.73 1.15 6.02
C ASP A 66 -18.98 0.26 5.94
N GLY A 67 -20.03 0.73 5.26
CA GLY A 67 -21.37 0.12 5.20
C GLY A 67 -22.47 1.06 5.72
N SER A 68 -22.11 2.09 6.47
CA SER A 68 -23.04 3.05 7.11
C SER A 68 -22.61 4.52 6.97
N ALA A 69 -21.31 4.80 6.95
CA ALA A 69 -20.78 6.15 6.82
C ALA A 69 -19.47 6.19 6.00
N SER A 70 -19.11 7.39 5.56
CA SER A 70 -17.77 7.66 5.02
C SER A 70 -16.80 7.78 6.20
N VAL A 71 -15.81 6.90 6.24
CA VAL A 71 -14.74 6.90 7.24
C VAL A 71 -13.48 7.47 6.60
N SER A 72 -12.92 8.50 7.23
CA SER A 72 -11.63 9.08 6.82
C SER A 72 -10.56 8.62 7.81
N PRO A 73 -9.63 7.74 7.40
CA PRO A 73 -8.52 7.36 8.26
C PRO A 73 -7.69 8.58 8.66
N ASN A 74 -7.32 8.68 9.93
CA ASN A 74 -6.35 9.68 10.38
C ASN A 74 -4.92 9.12 10.24
N LEU A 75 -4.57 8.76 9.00
CA LEU A 75 -3.24 8.28 8.61
C LEU A 75 -2.69 9.20 7.53
N VAL A 76 -1.39 9.46 7.53
CA VAL A 76 -0.77 10.20 6.42
C VAL A 76 -0.42 9.25 5.28
N SER A 77 -0.55 9.73 4.04
CA SER A 77 -0.03 8.99 2.89
C SER A 77 1.50 9.02 2.91
N GLU A 78 2.13 7.85 2.82
CA GLU A 78 3.58 7.73 2.88
C GLU A 78 4.18 7.27 1.55
N TYR A 79 5.37 7.77 1.24
CA TYR A 79 6.14 7.44 0.04
C TYR A 79 7.41 6.70 0.46
N TYR A 80 7.64 5.54 -0.14
CA TYR A 80 8.88 4.79 0.03
C TYR A 80 9.70 4.86 -1.25
N ASP A 81 10.78 5.63 -1.20
CA ASP A 81 11.80 5.67 -2.25
C ASP A 81 12.91 4.65 -1.93
N ASN A 82 13.37 3.94 -2.97
CA ASN A 82 14.39 2.88 -2.97
C ASN A 82 13.97 1.49 -2.45
N VAL A 83 12.81 0.98 -2.89
CA VAL A 83 12.55 -0.47 -2.81
C VAL A 83 13.15 -1.17 -4.04
N THR A 84 14.43 -1.53 -3.97
CA THR A 84 15.04 -2.54 -4.87
C THR A 84 14.96 -3.96 -4.31
N ASP A 85 14.56 -4.10 -3.04
CA ASP A 85 14.54 -5.40 -2.36
C ASP A 85 13.17 -6.08 -2.51
N TYR A 86 13.18 -7.25 -3.14
CA TYR A 86 12.01 -8.05 -3.50
C TYR A 86 11.29 -8.67 -2.29
N ASN A 87 11.90 -8.59 -1.10
CA ASN A 87 11.44 -9.17 0.17
C ASN A 87 11.49 -8.11 1.28
N LEU A 88 10.80 -6.98 1.13
CA LEU A 88 10.66 -6.06 2.25
C LEU A 88 9.71 -6.64 3.30
N ASP A 89 10.29 -7.04 4.44
CA ASP A 89 9.57 -7.67 5.53
C ASP A 89 8.58 -6.74 6.24
N ARG A 90 8.74 -5.41 6.19
CA ARG A 90 7.81 -4.44 6.82
C ARG A 90 7.86 -3.06 6.16
N VAL A 91 6.70 -2.50 5.87
CA VAL A 91 6.50 -1.07 5.58
C VAL A 91 5.63 -0.49 6.70
N THR A 92 6.08 0.59 7.34
CA THR A 92 5.43 1.16 8.55
C THR A 92 4.82 2.50 8.22
N VAL A 93 3.49 2.61 8.15
CA VAL A 93 2.83 3.91 7.95
C VAL A 93 2.71 4.60 9.31
N GLY A 94 3.44 5.71 9.49
CA GLY A 94 3.44 6.56 10.69
C GLY A 94 2.36 7.63 10.68
#